data_AF-A0A822ARX3-F1
#
_entry.id   AF-A0A822ARX3-F1
#
_cell.length_a   1.000
_cell.length_b   1.000
_cell.length_c   1.000
_cell.angle_alpha   90.00
_cell.angle_beta   90.00
_cell.angle_gamma   90.00
#
_symmetry.space_group_name_H-M   'P 1'
#
loop_
_entity.id
_entity.type
_entity.pdbx_description
1 polymer ?
#
loop_
_entity_poly.entity_id
_entity_poly.type
_entity_poly.pdbx_seq_one_letter_code
_entity_poly.pdbx_strand_id
1 'polypeptide(L)'
;EKEEEIRRLKDDLQLKIRNDEQTLKTQLMHDHNVRRLQLKRRKLLLLHVLEQKLFEEKCTKNMDTIIQRHALHKKHHEQTKELEHKQLANLHKMRNEFTAKQHQTEIANFHEYSNRRQKELAKRHALSQKQFPKNIKMKQADIKRQHKEAYNTQTRQYKALKEKTRLDYLYASTNSSREELDLKLKTLKDEQRRKFDLLYQRYEETIQKMLDQQNFKLNSDQERERSSLKTILDDDQRNLLYLQEESRHRMEQQHLDERKQLERNIEERFIELNKQ
;
A
#
# COMPACT_ATOMS: atom_id res chain seq x y z
N GLU A 1 -143.89 16.12 -26.12
CA GLU A 1 -143.42 17.37 -25.48
C GLU A 1 -142.79 17.14 -24.10
N LYS A 2 -143.52 17.11 -22.97
CA LYS A 2 -142.89 16.97 -21.63
C LYS A 2 -142.07 15.69 -21.43
N GLU A 3 -142.51 14.55 -21.95
CA GLU A 3 -141.76 13.29 -21.88
C GLU A 3 -140.51 13.26 -22.77
N GLU A 4 -140.52 13.99 -23.89
CA GLU A 4 -139.37 14.13 -24.78
C GLU A 4 -138.33 15.08 -24.19
N GLU A 5 -138.77 16.13 -23.50
CA GLU A 5 -137.92 17.06 -22.77
C GLU A 5 -137.21 16.37 -21.59
N ILE A 6 -137.92 15.52 -20.84
CA ILE A 6 -137.31 14.68 -19.79
C ILE A 6 -136.30 13.68 -20.37
N ARG A 7 -136.58 13.08 -21.55
CA ARG A 7 -135.60 12.20 -22.23
C ARG A 7 -134.37 12.98 -22.68
N ARG A 8 -134.52 14.16 -23.28
CA ARG A 8 -133.39 15.02 -23.67
C ARG A 8 -132.53 15.43 -22.48
N LEU A 9 -133.15 15.88 -21.38
CA LEU A 9 -132.44 16.24 -20.15
C LEU A 9 -131.70 15.03 -19.54
N LYS A 10 -132.30 13.84 -19.59
CA LYS A 10 -131.67 12.59 -19.15
C LYS A 10 -130.47 12.22 -20.04
N ASP A 11 -130.61 12.34 -21.36
CA ASP A 11 -129.56 12.05 -22.32
C ASP A 11 -128.40 13.06 -22.22
N ASP A 12 -128.69 14.35 -21.98
CA ASP A 12 -127.71 15.40 -21.72
C ASP A 12 -126.97 15.18 -20.40
N LEU A 13 -127.67 14.77 -19.33
CA LEU A 13 -127.06 14.38 -18.07
C LEU A 13 -126.19 13.14 -18.24
N GLN A 14 -126.63 12.13 -19.00
CA GLN A 14 -125.83 10.94 -19.29
C GLN A 14 -124.62 11.25 -20.18
N LEU A 15 -124.73 12.20 -21.10
CA LEU A 15 -123.61 12.69 -21.90
C LEU A 15 -122.61 13.46 -21.05
N LYS A 16 -123.10 14.31 -20.13
CA LYS A 16 -122.27 15.04 -19.17
C LYS A 16 -121.54 14.10 -18.22
N ILE A 17 -122.22 13.11 -17.65
CA ILE A 17 -121.60 12.06 -16.81
C ILE A 17 -120.51 11.32 -17.60
N ARG A 18 -120.78 10.90 -18.85
CA ARG A 18 -119.78 10.25 -19.70
C ARG A 18 -118.58 11.15 -20.00
N ASN A 19 -118.81 12.43 -20.26
CA ASN A 19 -117.74 13.40 -20.50
C ASN A 19 -116.91 13.66 -19.22
N ASP A 20 -117.55 13.77 -18.06
CA ASP A 20 -116.90 13.94 -16.77
C ASP A 20 -116.10 12.69 -16.39
N GLU A 21 -116.65 11.49 -16.61
CA GLU A 21 -115.96 10.20 -16.43
C GLU A 21 -114.77 10.05 -17.37
N GLN A 22 -114.91 10.42 -18.64
CA GLN A 22 -113.82 10.41 -19.61
C GLN A 22 -112.73 11.41 -19.23
N THR A 23 -113.09 12.59 -18.74
CA THR A 23 -112.17 13.63 -18.25
C THR A 23 -111.43 13.18 -16.99
N LEU A 24 -112.14 12.58 -16.03
CA LEU A 24 -111.52 12.04 -14.82
C LEU A 24 -110.57 10.89 -15.16
N LYS A 25 -110.93 10.01 -16.11
CA LYS A 25 -110.08 8.93 -16.58
C LYS A 25 -108.81 9.44 -17.24
N THR A 26 -108.88 10.47 -18.08
CA THR A 26 -107.69 11.07 -18.70
C THR A 26 -106.80 11.77 -17.66
N GLN A 27 -107.39 12.45 -16.67
CA GLN A 27 -106.66 13.05 -15.55
C GLN A 27 -105.92 11.99 -14.72
N LEU A 28 -106.60 10.91 -14.31
CA LEU A 28 -105.98 9.82 -13.55
C LEU A 28 -104.85 9.13 -14.33
N MET A 29 -105.03 8.93 -15.64
CA MET A 29 -103.96 8.40 -16.50
C MET A 29 -102.77 9.36 -16.59
N HIS A 30 -103.02 10.67 -16.68
CA HIS A 30 -101.97 11.68 -16.68
C HIS A 30 -101.19 11.67 -15.36
N ASP A 31 -101.87 11.72 -14.22
CA ASP A 31 -101.27 11.71 -12.89
C ASP A 31 -100.45 10.45 -12.63
N HIS A 32 -100.98 9.29 -13.02
CA HIS A 32 -100.25 8.02 -12.94
C HIS A 32 -98.96 8.07 -13.79
N ASN A 33 -99.03 8.60 -15.00
CA ASN A 33 -97.85 8.74 -15.88
C ASN A 33 -96.81 9.69 -15.30
N VAL A 34 -97.23 10.85 -14.77
CA VAL A 34 -96.36 11.80 -14.09
C VAL A 34 -95.68 11.14 -12.88
N ARG A 35 -96.45 10.43 -12.05
CA ARG A 35 -95.92 9.72 -10.87
C ARG A 35 -94.91 8.65 -11.27
N ARG A 36 -95.19 7.87 -12.33
CA ARG A 36 -94.26 6.86 -12.87
C ARG A 36 -92.95 7.50 -13.35
N LEU A 37 -93.02 8.63 -14.08
CA LEU A 37 -91.84 9.35 -14.55
C LEU A 37 -91.02 9.95 -13.40
N GLN A 38 -91.69 10.52 -12.38
CA GLN A 38 -91.03 11.03 -11.17
C GLN A 38 -90.28 9.93 -10.42
N LEU A 39 -90.88 8.75 -10.26
CA LEU A 39 -90.22 7.60 -9.62
C LEU A 39 -89.01 7.11 -10.44
N LYS A 40 -89.14 7.05 -11.78
CA LYS A 40 -88.03 6.69 -12.68
C LYS A 40 -86.87 7.69 -12.56
N ARG A 41 -87.18 9.00 -12.58
CA ARG A 41 -86.18 10.07 -12.38
C ARG A 41 -85.50 9.95 -11.01
N ARG A 42 -86.27 9.75 -9.93
CA ARG A 42 -85.73 9.59 -8.58
C ARG A 42 -84.79 8.37 -8.48
N LYS A 43 -85.18 7.23 -9.06
CA LYS A 43 -84.33 6.04 -9.13
C LYS A 43 -83.03 6.31 -9.89
N LEU A 44 -83.12 6.96 -11.05
CA LEU A 44 -81.94 7.31 -11.86
C LEU A 44 -80.98 8.24 -11.11
N LEU A 45 -81.51 9.27 -10.43
CA LEU A 45 -80.71 10.17 -9.61
C LEU A 45 -80.02 9.43 -8.45
N LEU A 46 -80.73 8.51 -7.78
CA LEU A 46 -80.14 7.72 -6.70
C LEU A 46 -79.02 6.81 -7.21
N LEU A 47 -79.21 6.16 -8.37
CA LEU A 47 -78.18 5.34 -9.01
C LEU A 47 -76.96 6.18 -9.37
N HIS A 48 -77.16 7.35 -9.98
CA HIS A 48 -76.06 8.25 -10.34
C HIS A 48 -75.26 8.70 -9.12
N VAL A 49 -75.93 9.06 -8.02
CA VAL A 49 -75.25 9.42 -6.75
C VAL A 49 -74.48 8.24 -6.18
N LEU A 50 -75.01 7.02 -6.25
CA LEU A 50 -74.30 5.81 -5.82
C LEU A 50 -73.07 5.54 -6.68
N GLU A 51 -73.21 5.61 -8.01
CA GLU A 51 -72.11 5.43 -8.97
C GLU A 51 -71.00 6.46 -8.74
N GLN A 52 -71.37 7.73 -8.51
CA GLN A 52 -70.41 8.78 -8.19
C GLN A 52 -69.65 8.48 -6.89
N LYS A 53 -70.34 8.07 -5.82
CA LYS A 53 -69.69 7.67 -4.55
C LYS A 53 -68.74 6.49 -4.72
N LEU A 54 -69.14 5.48 -5.47
CA LEU A 54 -68.29 4.31 -5.74
C LEU A 54 -67.07 4.68 -6.59
N PHE A 55 -67.24 5.60 -7.54
CA PHE A 55 -66.14 6.12 -8.34
C PHE A 55 -65.14 6.91 -7.50
N GLU A 56 -65.63 7.82 -6.65
CA GLU A 56 -64.82 8.60 -5.70
C GLU A 56 -64.05 7.65 -4.77
N GLU A 57 -64.72 6.67 -4.16
CA GLU A 57 -64.09 5.69 -3.27
C GLU A 57 -62.99 4.88 -3.99
N LYS A 58 -63.23 4.47 -5.24
CA LYS A 58 -62.23 3.76 -6.05
C LYS A 58 -61.03 4.65 -6.37
N CYS A 59 -61.25 5.92 -6.71
CA CYS A 59 -60.19 6.89 -6.95
C CYS A 59 -59.36 7.13 -5.68
N THR A 60 -60.01 7.28 -4.52
CA THR A 60 -59.32 7.43 -3.23
C THR A 60 -58.47 6.21 -2.90
N LYS A 61 -59.03 4.99 -3.01
CA LYS A 61 -58.29 3.74 -2.76
C LYS A 61 -57.08 3.58 -3.69
N ASN A 62 -57.22 3.95 -4.96
CA ASN A 62 -56.12 3.92 -5.91
C ASN A 62 -55.03 4.93 -5.53
N MET A 63 -55.41 6.15 -5.14
CA MET A 63 -54.47 7.17 -4.66
C MET A 63 -53.72 6.70 -3.41
N ASP A 64 -54.43 6.17 -2.41
CA ASP A 64 -53.83 5.63 -1.18
C ASP A 64 -52.83 4.52 -1.48
N THR A 65 -53.18 3.62 -2.42
CA THR A 65 -52.28 2.53 -2.85
C THR A 65 -51.00 3.08 -3.50
N ILE A 66 -51.09 4.12 -4.33
CA ILE A 66 -49.92 4.76 -4.95
C ILE A 66 -49.03 5.40 -3.88
N ILE A 67 -49.63 6.14 -2.94
CA ILE A 67 -48.90 6.79 -1.84
C ILE A 67 -48.18 5.74 -0.98
N GLN A 68 -48.85 4.64 -0.63
CA GLN A 68 -48.25 3.55 0.14
C GLN A 68 -47.10 2.88 -0.60
N ARG A 69 -47.25 2.59 -1.90
CA ARG A 69 -46.17 2.03 -2.73
C ARG A 69 -44.97 2.96 -2.81
N HIS A 70 -45.20 4.26 -3.00
CA HIS A 70 -44.13 5.25 -3.04
C HIS A 70 -43.41 5.35 -1.68
N ALA A 71 -44.14 5.33 -0.56
CA ALA A 71 -43.56 5.30 0.78
C ALA A 71 -42.70 4.04 1.01
N LEU A 72 -43.16 2.88 0.53
CA LEU A 72 -42.41 1.63 0.60
C LEU A 72 -41.13 1.69 -0.22
N HIS A 73 -41.18 2.20 -1.47
CA HIS A 73 -40.00 2.38 -2.29
C HIS A 73 -38.97 3.31 -1.63
N LYS A 74 -39.40 4.41 -1.02
CA LYS A 74 -38.50 5.31 -0.25
C LYS A 74 -37.80 4.57 0.90
N LYS A 75 -38.54 3.76 1.64
CA LYS A 75 -37.97 2.94 2.72
C LYS A 75 -36.94 1.93 2.19
N HIS A 76 -37.25 1.24 1.10
CA HIS A 76 -36.31 0.31 0.48
C HIS A 76 -35.06 0.99 -0.08
N HIS A 77 -35.20 2.19 -0.64
CA HIS A 77 -34.07 3.00 -1.09
C HIS A 77 -33.12 3.32 0.08
N GLU A 78 -33.64 3.80 1.21
CA GLU A 78 -32.79 4.11 2.38
C GLU A 78 -32.10 2.85 2.94
N GLN A 79 -32.83 1.73 3.03
CA GLN A 79 -32.23 0.45 3.46
C GLN A 79 -31.12 -0.03 2.52
N THR A 80 -31.31 0.12 1.20
CA THR A 80 -30.32 -0.27 0.20
C THR A 80 -29.08 0.61 0.28
N LYS A 81 -29.28 1.93 0.37
CA LYS A 81 -28.22 2.92 0.58
C LYS A 81 -27.37 2.59 1.83
N GLU A 82 -28.01 2.33 2.97
CA GLU A 82 -27.30 1.95 4.19
C GLU A 82 -26.47 0.66 4.03
N LEU A 83 -27.03 -0.36 3.35
CA LEU A 83 -26.33 -1.62 3.11
C LEU A 83 -25.11 -1.43 2.21
N GLU A 84 -25.23 -0.64 1.14
CA GLU A 84 -24.13 -0.37 0.23
C GLU A 84 -23.00 0.42 0.90
N HIS A 85 -23.33 1.43 1.73
CA HIS A 85 -22.32 2.12 2.54
C HIS A 85 -21.60 1.16 3.48
N LYS A 86 -22.33 0.28 4.17
CA LYS A 86 -21.74 -0.73 5.06
C LYS A 86 -20.84 -1.70 4.30
N GLN A 87 -21.28 -2.18 3.13
CA GLN A 87 -20.49 -3.07 2.28
C GLN A 87 -19.21 -2.40 1.80
N LEU A 88 -19.30 -1.17 1.30
CA LEU A 88 -18.13 -0.43 0.84
C LEU A 88 -17.14 -0.16 1.98
N ALA A 89 -17.64 0.26 3.14
CA ALA A 89 -16.82 0.47 4.33
C ALA A 89 -16.11 -0.82 4.79
N ASN A 90 -16.81 -1.95 4.77
CA ASN A 90 -16.22 -3.25 5.11
C ASN A 90 -15.15 -3.67 4.09
N LEU A 91 -15.36 -3.45 2.80
CA LEU A 91 -14.36 -3.72 1.76
C LEU A 91 -13.11 -2.85 1.96
N HIS A 92 -13.27 -1.55 2.21
CA HIS A 92 -12.16 -0.64 2.50
C HIS A 92 -11.38 -1.07 3.75
N LYS A 93 -12.11 -1.45 4.81
CA LYS A 93 -11.50 -1.97 6.04
C LYS A 93 -10.66 -3.22 5.78
N MET A 94 -11.21 -4.23 5.11
CA MET A 94 -10.49 -5.46 4.79
C MET A 94 -9.25 -5.21 3.92
N ARG A 95 -9.35 -4.31 2.92
CA ARG A 95 -8.21 -3.92 2.08
C ARG A 95 -7.12 -3.24 2.89
N ASN A 96 -7.48 -2.29 3.76
CA ASN A 96 -6.54 -1.61 4.66
C ASN A 96 -5.84 -2.60 5.60
N GLU A 97 -6.59 -3.52 6.21
CA GLU A 97 -6.04 -4.55 7.11
C GLU A 97 -5.08 -5.49 6.37
N PHE A 98 -5.45 -5.91 5.15
CA PHE A 98 -4.59 -6.76 4.31
C PHE A 98 -3.28 -6.05 3.96
N THR A 99 -3.35 -4.81 3.49
CA THR A 99 -2.15 -4.04 3.13
C THR A 99 -1.29 -3.68 4.34
N ALA A 100 -1.89 -3.38 5.49
CA ALA A 100 -1.14 -3.18 6.72
C ALA A 100 -0.36 -4.45 7.11
N LYS A 101 -0.99 -5.62 7.01
CA LYS A 101 -0.34 -6.92 7.26
C LYS A 101 0.75 -7.22 6.24
N GLN A 102 0.51 -6.90 4.97
CA GLN A 102 1.51 -7.02 3.91
C GLN A 102 2.73 -6.15 4.21
N HIS A 103 2.54 -4.85 4.50
CA HIS A 103 3.62 -3.92 4.82
C HIS A 103 4.41 -4.36 6.05
N GLN A 104 3.73 -4.86 7.09
CA GLN A 104 4.38 -5.42 8.27
C GLN A 104 5.26 -6.63 7.92
N THR A 105 4.77 -7.52 7.05
CA THR A 105 5.51 -8.71 6.60
C THR A 105 6.74 -8.32 5.76
N GLU A 106 6.60 -7.34 4.86
CA GLU A 106 7.71 -6.81 4.07
C GLU A 106 8.80 -6.20 4.95
N ILE A 107 8.41 -5.43 5.97
CA ILE A 107 9.33 -4.86 6.96
C ILE A 107 10.05 -5.99 7.73
N ALA A 108 9.32 -7.00 8.21
CA ALA A 108 9.92 -8.13 8.91
C ALA A 108 10.94 -8.87 8.03
N ASN A 109 10.56 -9.16 6.78
CA ASN A 109 11.44 -9.80 5.79
C ASN A 109 12.69 -8.96 5.51
N PHE A 110 12.56 -7.64 5.39
CA PHE A 110 13.69 -6.75 5.22
C PHE A 110 14.65 -6.81 6.42
N HIS A 111 14.13 -6.78 7.66
CA HIS A 111 14.96 -6.90 8.85
C HIS A 111 15.71 -8.24 8.91
N GLU A 112 15.06 -9.34 8.55
CA GLU A 112 15.71 -10.66 8.47
C GLU A 112 16.80 -10.70 7.40
N TYR A 113 16.53 -10.14 6.21
CA TYR A 113 17.50 -10.03 5.13
C TYR A 113 18.70 -9.18 5.53
N SER A 114 18.46 -7.99 6.09
CA SER A 114 19.49 -7.07 6.57
C SER A 114 20.39 -7.73 7.63
N ASN A 115 19.78 -8.37 8.63
CA ASN A 115 20.51 -9.11 9.67
C ASN A 115 21.35 -10.26 9.09
N ARG A 116 20.82 -10.99 8.10
CA ARG A 116 21.53 -12.07 7.44
C ARG A 116 22.76 -11.55 6.69
N ARG A 117 22.60 -10.48 5.91
CA ARG A 117 23.70 -9.83 5.18
C ARG A 117 24.79 -9.32 6.11
N GLN A 118 24.42 -8.68 7.22
CA GLN A 118 25.39 -8.22 8.22
C GLN A 118 26.15 -9.39 8.86
N LYS A 119 25.46 -10.50 9.19
CA LYS A 119 26.09 -11.71 9.74
C LYS A 119 27.04 -12.38 8.73
N GLU A 120 26.66 -12.46 7.46
CA GLU A 120 27.51 -12.98 6.38
C GLU A 120 28.80 -12.15 6.25
N LEU A 121 28.67 -10.82 6.26
CA LEU A 121 29.82 -9.92 6.23
C LEU A 121 30.72 -10.09 7.45
N ALA A 122 30.14 -10.14 8.66
CA ALA A 122 30.87 -10.38 9.89
C ALA A 122 31.61 -11.72 9.88
N LYS A 123 30.98 -12.79 9.37
CA LYS A 123 31.61 -14.10 9.21
C LYS A 123 32.80 -14.03 8.24
N ARG A 124 32.66 -13.33 7.11
CA ARG A 124 33.76 -13.12 6.16
C ARG A 124 34.92 -12.38 6.82
N HIS A 125 34.65 -11.30 7.56
CA HIS A 125 35.68 -10.54 8.26
C HIS A 125 36.41 -11.37 9.32
N ALA A 126 35.68 -12.16 10.10
CA ALA A 126 36.25 -13.05 11.10
C ALA A 126 37.15 -14.12 10.46
N LEU A 127 36.76 -14.66 9.30
CA LEU A 127 37.60 -15.60 8.56
C LEU A 127 38.90 -14.92 8.05
N SER A 128 38.80 -13.72 7.48
CA SER A 128 39.97 -12.96 7.04
C SER A 128 40.92 -12.64 8.21
N GLN A 129 40.38 -12.25 9.38
CA GLN A 129 41.17 -12.03 10.59
C GLN A 129 41.84 -13.32 11.10
N LYS A 130 41.17 -14.47 11.01
CA LYS A 130 41.77 -15.78 11.36
C LYS A 130 42.90 -16.17 10.40
N GLN A 131 42.80 -15.83 9.12
CA GLN A 131 43.84 -16.11 8.13
C GLN A 131 45.00 -15.11 8.18
N PHE A 132 44.77 -13.90 8.69
CA PHE A 132 45.73 -12.82 8.71
C PHE A 132 47.09 -13.20 9.34
N PRO A 133 47.18 -13.84 10.54
CA PRO A 133 48.47 -14.24 11.11
C PRO A 133 49.25 -15.23 10.24
N LYS A 134 48.57 -16.10 9.48
CA LYS A 134 49.24 -17.06 8.58
C LYS A 134 49.90 -16.33 7.41
N ASN A 135 49.20 -15.38 6.82
CA ASN A 135 49.70 -14.56 5.72
C ASN A 135 50.88 -13.67 6.17
N ILE A 136 50.79 -13.11 7.38
CA ILE A 136 51.89 -12.35 8.00
C ILE A 136 53.13 -13.22 8.21
N LYS A 137 52.97 -14.43 8.77
CA LYS A 137 54.09 -15.35 9.00
C LYS A 137 54.83 -15.69 7.72
N MET A 138 54.13 -15.91 6.60
CA MET A 138 54.78 -16.12 5.30
C MET A 138 55.62 -14.91 4.88
N LYS A 139 55.06 -13.70 4.94
CA LYS A 139 55.80 -12.47 4.58
C LYS A 139 57.00 -12.21 5.50
N GLN A 140 56.86 -12.47 6.79
CA GLN A 140 57.96 -12.38 7.75
C GLN A 140 59.08 -13.39 7.44
N ALA A 141 58.74 -14.61 7.00
CA ALA A 141 59.74 -15.61 6.61
C ALA A 141 60.56 -15.15 5.39
N ASP A 142 59.93 -14.52 4.40
CA ASP A 142 60.63 -13.96 3.25
C ASP A 142 61.55 -12.80 3.63
N ILE A 143 61.09 -11.86 4.47
CA ILE A 143 61.92 -10.75 4.97
C ILE A 143 63.11 -11.31 5.77
N LYS A 144 62.89 -12.33 6.59
CA LYS A 144 63.94 -13.01 7.36
C LYS A 144 64.96 -13.70 6.45
N ARG A 145 64.51 -14.31 5.35
CA ARG A 145 65.41 -14.92 4.35
C ARG A 145 66.30 -13.85 3.70
N GLN A 146 65.72 -12.74 3.26
CA GLN A 146 66.45 -11.62 2.67
C GLN A 146 67.47 -11.02 3.65
N HIS A 147 67.09 -10.83 4.92
CA HIS A 147 68.02 -10.36 5.95
C HIS A 147 69.18 -11.34 6.18
N LYS A 148 68.90 -12.65 6.22
CA LYS A 148 69.94 -13.69 6.37
C LYS A 148 70.92 -13.68 5.18
N GLU A 149 70.42 -13.52 3.96
CA GLU A 149 71.25 -13.40 2.75
C GLU A 149 72.15 -12.16 2.80
N ALA A 150 71.60 -11.00 3.20
CA ALA A 150 72.37 -9.77 3.40
C ALA A 150 73.43 -9.92 4.49
N TYR A 151 73.08 -10.52 5.63
CA TYR A 151 74.00 -10.80 6.74
C TYR A 151 75.17 -11.71 6.31
N ASN A 152 74.88 -12.78 5.59
CA ASN A 152 75.89 -13.71 5.07
C ASN A 152 76.83 -13.03 4.07
N THR A 153 76.28 -12.18 3.20
CA THR A 153 77.04 -11.39 2.24
C THR A 153 77.99 -10.44 2.97
N GLN A 154 77.50 -9.70 3.96
CA GLN A 154 78.31 -8.79 4.78
C GLN A 154 79.42 -9.53 5.54
N THR A 155 79.12 -10.74 6.02
CA THR A 155 80.10 -11.61 6.69
C THR A 155 81.23 -12.04 5.75
N ARG A 156 80.89 -12.45 4.53
CA ARG A 156 81.88 -12.85 3.50
C ARG A 156 82.74 -11.66 3.09
N GLN A 157 82.11 -10.50 2.85
CA GLN A 157 82.82 -9.26 2.50
C GLN A 157 83.80 -8.83 3.59
N TYR A 158 83.42 -8.87 4.87
CA TYR A 158 84.34 -8.57 5.97
C TYR A 158 85.53 -9.54 6.01
N LYS A 159 85.30 -10.84 5.86
CA LYS A 159 86.38 -11.84 5.83
C LYS A 159 87.36 -11.56 4.68
N ALA A 160 86.83 -11.28 3.49
CA ALA A 160 87.65 -10.95 2.32
C ALA A 160 88.45 -9.65 2.51
N LEU A 161 87.82 -8.59 3.04
CA LEU A 161 88.51 -7.32 3.34
C LEU A 161 89.59 -7.50 4.41
N LYS A 162 89.29 -8.24 5.48
CA LYS A 162 90.24 -8.54 6.54
C LYS A 162 91.45 -9.30 6.03
N GLU A 163 91.24 -10.29 5.17
CA GLU A 163 92.31 -11.06 4.55
C GLU A 163 93.15 -10.20 3.59
N LYS A 164 92.48 -9.41 2.74
CA LYS A 164 93.17 -8.45 1.88
C LYS A 164 94.05 -7.48 2.67
N THR A 165 93.55 -6.89 3.75
CA THR A 165 94.34 -5.98 4.60
C THR A 165 95.56 -6.66 5.22
N ARG A 166 95.49 -7.97 5.53
CA ARG A 166 96.64 -8.75 6.00
C ARG A 166 97.66 -9.01 4.88
N LEU A 167 97.19 -9.39 3.69
CA LEU A 167 98.05 -9.61 2.54
C LEU A 167 98.73 -8.33 2.08
N ASP A 168 98.00 -7.22 2.00
CA ASP A 168 98.54 -5.90 1.63
C ASP A 168 99.67 -5.48 2.58
N TYR A 169 99.57 -5.78 3.88
CA TYR A 169 100.64 -5.57 4.85
C TYR A 169 101.87 -6.47 4.61
N LEU A 170 101.66 -7.74 4.24
CA LEU A 170 102.74 -8.67 3.90
C LEU A 170 103.49 -8.27 2.62
N TYR A 171 102.80 -7.70 1.64
CA TYR A 171 103.37 -7.29 0.35
C TYR A 171 103.91 -5.84 0.33
N ALA A 172 103.61 -5.02 1.34
CA ALA A 172 104.16 -3.68 1.48
C ALA A 172 105.66 -3.71 1.83
N SER A 173 106.50 -3.71 0.79
CA SER A 173 107.95 -3.54 0.92
C SER A 173 108.23 -2.10 1.39
N THR A 174 108.58 -1.98 2.67
CA THR A 174 109.03 -0.79 3.42
C THR A 174 107.94 0.20 3.89
N ASN A 175 107.95 0.45 5.22
CA ASN A 175 107.26 1.52 5.98
C ASN A 175 105.89 1.29 6.65
N SER A 176 105.19 0.16 6.53
CA SER A 176 103.93 -0.02 7.29
C SER A 176 104.19 -0.62 8.68
N SER A 177 103.90 0.14 9.74
CA SER A 177 104.09 -0.28 11.14
C SER A 177 103.04 -1.31 11.56
N ARG A 178 103.40 -2.23 12.45
CA ARG A 178 102.45 -3.23 13.00
C ARG A 178 101.27 -2.58 13.73
N GLU A 179 101.48 -1.44 14.38
CA GLU A 179 100.40 -0.64 14.99
C GLU A 179 99.39 -0.15 13.94
N GLU A 180 99.84 0.21 12.74
CA GLU A 180 98.98 0.72 11.66
C GLU A 180 98.06 -0.39 11.12
N LEU A 181 98.58 -1.62 11.03
CA LEU A 181 97.79 -2.80 10.68
C LEU A 181 96.71 -3.08 11.75
N ASP A 182 97.07 -3.08 13.02
CA ASP A 182 96.13 -3.33 14.11
C ASP A 182 95.04 -2.26 14.17
N LEU A 183 95.38 -1.00 13.89
CA LEU A 183 94.41 0.09 13.77
C LEU A 183 93.44 -0.16 12.60
N LYS A 184 93.93 -0.52 11.40
CA LYS A 184 93.09 -0.84 10.23
C LYS A 184 92.19 -2.05 10.46
N LEU A 185 92.67 -3.08 11.14
CA LEU A 185 91.87 -4.25 11.49
C LEU A 185 90.78 -3.92 12.52
N LYS A 186 91.08 -3.03 13.47
CA LYS A 186 90.12 -2.52 14.45
C LYS A 186 89.03 -1.69 13.78
N THR A 187 89.39 -0.76 12.89
CA THR A 187 88.40 0.05 12.14
C THR A 187 87.50 -0.82 11.27
N LEU A 188 88.05 -1.83 10.58
CA LEU A 188 87.25 -2.80 9.81
C LEU A 188 86.25 -3.57 10.69
N LYS A 189 86.65 -3.94 11.91
CA LYS A 189 85.77 -4.64 12.86
C LYS A 189 84.67 -3.73 13.39
N ASP A 190 84.99 -2.48 13.70
CA ASP A 190 84.02 -1.49 14.17
C ASP A 190 83.03 -1.14 13.05
N GLU A 191 83.51 -1.02 11.81
CA GLU A 191 82.65 -0.80 10.66
C GLU A 191 81.78 -2.01 10.33
N GLN A 192 82.29 -3.23 10.52
CA GLN A 192 81.48 -4.45 10.44
C GLN A 192 80.34 -4.44 11.46
N ARG A 193 80.62 -4.10 12.73
CA ARG A 193 79.58 -3.96 13.78
C ARG A 193 78.52 -2.95 13.37
N ARG A 194 78.93 -1.74 12.96
CA ARG A 194 78.00 -0.70 12.47
C ARG A 194 77.13 -1.20 11.31
N LYS A 195 77.72 -1.91 10.34
CA LYS A 195 76.96 -2.46 9.20
C LYS A 195 75.96 -3.54 9.64
N PHE A 196 76.30 -4.38 10.62
CA PHE A 196 75.35 -5.34 11.18
C PHE A 196 74.23 -4.67 11.98
N ASP A 197 74.54 -3.65 12.78
CA ASP A 197 73.55 -2.88 13.52
C ASP A 197 72.55 -2.20 12.56
N LEU A 198 73.04 -1.61 11.47
CA LEU A 198 72.21 -1.03 10.42
C LEU A 198 71.36 -2.08 9.68
N LEU A 199 71.92 -3.25 9.37
CA LEU A 199 71.16 -4.35 8.76
C LEU A 199 70.03 -4.83 9.67
N TYR A 200 70.30 -4.93 10.97
CA TYR A 200 69.31 -5.31 11.96
C TYR A 200 68.20 -4.25 12.10
N GLN A 201 68.56 -2.97 12.21
CA GLN A 201 67.60 -1.86 12.23
C GLN A 201 66.70 -1.88 10.99
N ARG A 202 67.27 -2.06 9.80
CA ARG A 202 66.50 -2.16 8.55
C ARG A 202 65.57 -3.36 8.54
N TYR A 203 65.99 -4.50 9.09
CA TYR A 203 65.13 -5.68 9.22
C TYR A 203 63.93 -5.43 10.13
N GLU A 204 64.17 -4.87 11.32
CA GLU A 204 63.10 -4.51 12.27
C GLU A 204 62.13 -3.49 11.65
N GLU A 205 62.64 -2.43 11.03
CA GLU A 205 61.81 -1.44 10.33
C GLU A 205 60.98 -2.06 9.20
N THR A 206 61.58 -2.96 8.42
CA THR A 206 60.88 -3.60 7.29
C THR A 206 59.77 -4.51 7.78
N ILE A 207 59.98 -5.26 8.88
CA ILE A 207 58.94 -6.06 9.51
C ILE A 207 57.82 -5.16 10.03
N GLN A 208 58.17 -4.10 10.77
CA GLN A 208 57.18 -3.20 11.35
C GLN A 208 56.33 -2.52 10.27
N LYS A 209 56.98 -1.93 9.26
CA LYS A 209 56.30 -1.30 8.11
C LYS A 209 55.38 -2.29 7.40
N MET A 210 55.82 -3.53 7.20
CA MET A 210 54.98 -4.56 6.57
C MET A 210 53.76 -4.91 7.43
N LEU A 211 53.93 -5.09 8.75
CA LEU A 211 52.82 -5.35 9.68
C LEU A 211 51.81 -4.22 9.68
N ASP A 212 52.27 -2.97 9.81
CA ASP A 212 51.42 -1.78 9.85
C ASP A 212 50.63 -1.63 8.55
N GLN A 213 51.30 -1.80 7.40
CA GLN A 213 50.64 -1.76 6.09
C GLN A 213 49.58 -2.85 5.94
N GLN A 214 49.87 -4.09 6.37
CA GLN A 214 48.91 -5.18 6.26
C GLN A 214 47.72 -5.00 7.21
N ASN A 215 47.96 -4.55 8.44
CA ASN A 215 46.90 -4.23 9.40
C ASN A 215 46.01 -3.10 8.89
N PHE A 216 46.62 -2.01 8.43
CA PHE A 216 45.91 -0.87 7.88
C PHE A 216 45.05 -1.28 6.68
N LYS A 217 45.61 -2.05 5.75
CA LYS A 217 44.86 -2.54 4.58
C LYS A 217 43.66 -3.39 5.00
N LEU A 218 43.86 -4.38 5.87
CA LEU A 218 42.77 -5.25 6.33
C LEU A 218 41.65 -4.43 6.98
N ASN A 219 42.00 -3.52 7.89
CA ASN A 219 41.02 -2.70 8.60
C ASN A 219 40.30 -1.73 7.66
N SER A 220 41.04 -1.07 6.75
CA SER A 220 40.47 -0.14 5.78
C SER A 220 39.50 -0.83 4.83
N ASP A 221 39.85 -2.02 4.32
CA ASP A 221 38.99 -2.79 3.43
C ASP A 221 37.72 -3.25 4.17
N GLN A 222 37.84 -3.74 5.41
CA GLN A 222 36.69 -4.12 6.23
C GLN A 222 35.76 -2.94 6.55
N GLU A 223 36.31 -1.76 6.85
CA GLU A 223 35.51 -0.58 7.15
C GLU A 223 34.75 -0.08 5.91
N ARG A 224 35.39 -0.12 4.74
CA ARG A 224 34.74 0.21 3.46
C ARG A 224 33.59 -0.75 3.16
N GLU A 225 33.80 -2.06 3.31
CA GLU A 225 32.76 -3.06 3.08
C GLU A 225 31.57 -2.89 4.03
N ARG A 226 31.82 -2.60 5.32
CA ARG A 226 30.77 -2.29 6.30
C ARG A 226 29.99 -1.05 5.94
N SER A 227 30.70 0.03 5.61
CA SER A 227 30.09 1.30 5.23
C SER A 227 29.24 1.15 3.98
N SER A 228 29.76 0.48 2.95
CA SER A 228 29.04 0.20 1.71
C SER A 228 27.80 -0.65 1.95
N LEU A 229 27.90 -1.74 2.72
CA LEU A 229 26.74 -2.56 3.04
C LEU A 229 25.69 -1.76 3.81
N LYS A 230 26.11 -0.92 4.76
CA LYS A 230 25.21 -0.06 5.53
C LYS A 230 24.45 0.91 4.61
N THR A 231 25.15 1.61 3.71
CA THR A 231 24.51 2.52 2.75
C THR A 231 23.50 1.79 1.88
N ILE A 232 23.84 0.61 1.36
CA ILE A 232 22.92 -0.19 0.53
C ILE A 232 21.66 -0.58 1.34
N LEU A 233 21.83 -1.06 2.57
CA LEU A 233 20.71 -1.45 3.41
C LEU A 233 19.84 -0.25 3.81
N ASP A 234 20.44 0.90 4.11
CA ASP A 234 19.71 2.13 4.44
C ASP A 234 18.90 2.61 3.22
N ASP A 235 19.46 2.54 2.01
CA ASP A 235 18.76 2.90 0.77
C ASP A 235 17.66 1.90 0.41
N ASP A 236 17.89 0.59 0.57
CA ASP A 236 16.88 -0.45 0.39
C ASP A 236 15.70 -0.24 1.36
N GLN A 237 15.98 0.13 2.62
CA GLN A 237 14.93 0.44 3.60
C GLN A 237 14.11 1.66 3.19
N ARG A 238 14.76 2.73 2.73
CA ARG A 238 14.08 3.94 2.26
C ARG A 238 13.19 3.65 1.06
N ASN A 239 13.70 2.86 0.09
CA ASN A 239 12.94 2.45 -1.08
C ASN A 239 11.72 1.62 -0.70
N LEU A 240 11.87 0.68 0.25
CA LEU A 240 10.75 -0.11 0.75
C LEU A 240 9.66 0.78 1.37
N LEU A 241 10.05 1.69 2.28
CA LEU A 241 9.11 2.62 2.90
C LEU A 241 8.43 3.52 1.88
N TYR A 242 9.17 4.02 0.88
CA TYR A 242 8.62 4.82 -0.20
C TYR A 242 7.54 4.06 -0.98
N LEU A 243 7.79 2.81 -1.36
CA LEU A 243 6.83 1.98 -2.09
C LEU A 243 5.58 1.67 -1.26
N GLN A 244 5.74 1.47 0.05
CA GLN A 244 4.61 1.27 0.98
C GLN A 244 3.74 2.53 1.08
N GLU A 245 4.36 3.71 1.21
CA GLU A 245 3.65 4.99 1.24
C GLU A 245 2.94 5.27 -0.08
N GLU A 246 3.60 5.02 -1.20
CA GLU A 246 3.00 5.19 -2.53
C GLU A 246 1.79 4.26 -2.74
N SER A 247 1.90 2.99 -2.29
CA SER A 247 0.81 2.02 -2.31
C SER A 247 -0.37 2.48 -1.45
N ARG A 248 -0.09 2.98 -0.24
CA ARG A 248 -1.10 3.52 0.68
C ARG A 248 -1.86 4.69 0.04
N HIS A 249 -1.15 5.65 -0.56
CA HIS A 249 -1.78 6.77 -1.23
C HIS A 249 -2.62 6.36 -2.44
N ARG A 250 -2.15 5.42 -3.27
CA ARG A 250 -2.97 4.89 -4.38
C ARG A 250 -4.28 4.28 -3.88
N MET A 251 -4.22 3.52 -2.78
CA MET A 251 -5.41 2.92 -2.19
C MET A 251 -6.36 3.97 -1.59
N GLU A 252 -5.83 4.97 -0.88
CA GLU A 252 -6.63 6.08 -0.34
C GLU A 252 -7.38 6.84 -1.45
N GLN A 253 -6.73 7.08 -2.59
CA GLN A 253 -7.37 7.69 -3.76
C GLN A 253 -8.46 6.78 -4.34
N GLN A 254 -8.18 5.49 -4.50
CA GLN A 254 -9.18 4.53 -4.96
C GLN A 254 -10.40 4.50 -4.03
N HIS A 255 -10.20 4.51 -2.71
CA HIS A 255 -11.29 4.55 -1.74
C HIS A 255 -12.13 5.83 -1.84
N LEU A 256 -11.49 6.98 -2.11
CA LEU A 256 -12.19 8.25 -2.32
C LEU A 256 -13.05 8.20 -3.58
N ASP A 257 -12.52 7.67 -4.68
CA ASP A 257 -13.25 7.58 -5.95
C ASP A 257 -14.41 6.59 -5.86
N GLU A 258 -14.22 5.45 -5.20
CA GLU A 258 -15.29 4.47 -4.97
C GLU A 258 -16.43 5.07 -4.11
N ARG A 259 -16.10 5.89 -3.09
CA ARG A 259 -17.11 6.63 -2.31
C ARG A 259 -17.89 7.61 -3.17
N LYS A 260 -17.19 8.44 -3.96
CA LYS A 260 -17.83 9.39 -4.87
C LYS A 260 -18.71 8.69 -5.90
N GLN A 261 -18.29 7.53 -6.41
CA GLN A 261 -19.10 6.74 -7.33
C GLN A 261 -20.36 6.21 -6.65
N LEU A 262 -20.25 5.70 -5.42
CA LEU A 262 -21.39 5.21 -4.67
C LEU A 262 -22.41 6.33 -4.40
N GLU A 263 -21.95 7.50 -3.96
CA GLU A 263 -22.83 8.67 -3.74
C GLU A 263 -23.57 9.07 -5.02
N ARG A 264 -22.86 9.14 -6.16
CA ARG A 264 -23.49 9.42 -7.47
C ARG A 264 -24.58 8.40 -7.82
N ASN A 265 -24.30 7.11 -7.65
CA ASN A 265 -25.27 6.05 -7.93
C ASN A 265 -26.49 6.09 -6.98
N ILE A 266 -26.30 6.49 -5.72
CA ILE A 266 -27.40 6.69 -4.76
C ILE A 266 -28.24 7.88 -5.19
N GLU A 267 -27.61 9.00 -5.53
CA GLU A 267 -28.29 10.24 -5.94
C GLU A 267 -29.10 10.03 -7.23
N GLU A 268 -28.52 9.37 -8.24
CA GLU A 268 -29.21 9.03 -9.49
C GLU A 268 -30.47 8.19 -9.22
N ARG A 269 -30.36 7.16 -8.39
CA ARG A 269 -31.52 6.33 -7.99
C ARG A 269 -32.56 7.11 -7.19
N PHE A 270 -32.13 8.06 -6.34
CA PHE A 270 -33.05 8.92 -5.61
C PHE A 270 -33.81 9.86 -6.54
N ILE A 271 -33.14 10.42 -7.56
CA ILE A 271 -33.76 11.24 -8.59
C ILE A 271 -34.79 10.42 -9.38
N GLU A 272 -34.42 9.20 -9.79
CA GLU A 272 -35.33 8.30 -10.52
C GLU A 272 -36.56 7.92 -9.68
N LEU A 273 -36.38 7.64 -8.39
CA LEU A 273 -37.46 7.29 -7.49
C LEU A 273 -38.47 8.43 -7.31
N ASN A 274 -38.02 9.68 -7.30
CA ASN A 274 -38.91 10.85 -7.19
C ASN A 274 -39.58 11.24 -8.52
N LYS A 275 -39.18 10.65 -9.65
CA LYS A 275 -39.83 10.85 -10.96
C LYS A 275 -41.06 9.94 -11.15
N GLN A 276 -41.17 8.86 -10.37
CA GLN A 276 -42.26 7.87 -10.43
C GLN A 276 -43.46 8.30 -9.58
#